data_AF-A0A1G4TBK9-F1
#
_entry.id   AF-A0A1G4TBK9-F1
#
_cell.length_a   1.000
_cell.length_b   1.000
_cell.length_c   1.000
_cell.angle_alpha   90.00
_cell.angle_beta   90.00
_cell.angle_gamma   90.00
#
_symmetry.space_group_name_H-M   'P 1'
#
loop_
_entity.id
_entity.type
_entity.pdbx_description
1 polymer ?
#
loop_
_entity_poly.entity_id
_entity_poly.type
_entity_poly.pdbx_seq_one_letter_code
_entity_poly.pdbx_strand_id
1 'polypeptide(L)'
;MENLKVDTKKLGDDALTMNGYIKELKAQKDKITRYVTALAGMWEGVAHDTYVANFEKELKNFDTAIANMDKVHTFETTSVTTYDKCEADVNKLIDGITVKEA
;
A
#
# COMPACT_ATOMS: atom_id res chain seq x y z
N MET A 1 -12.42 -23.55 -21.72
CA MET A 1 -11.21 -22.71 -21.59
C MET A 1 -10.98 -22.50 -20.12
N GLU A 2 -9.91 -23.08 -19.56
CA GLU A 2 -9.45 -22.71 -18.22
C GLU A 2 -8.87 -21.30 -18.33
N ASN A 3 -9.62 -20.32 -17.82
CA ASN A 3 -9.19 -18.93 -17.82
C ASN A 3 -7.90 -18.83 -16.98
N LEU A 4 -6.93 -18.05 -17.47
CA LEU A 4 -5.88 -17.42 -16.67
C LEU A 4 -6.56 -16.51 -15.62
N LYS A 5 -7.21 -17.12 -14.64
CA LYS A 5 -8.09 -16.39 -13.72
C LYS A 5 -7.24 -15.88 -12.57
N VAL A 6 -6.56 -14.77 -12.82
CA VAL A 6 -6.12 -13.93 -11.71
C VAL A 6 -7.37 -13.53 -10.95
N ASP A 7 -7.42 -13.87 -9.66
CA ASP A 7 -8.54 -13.54 -8.80
C ASP A 7 -8.47 -12.04 -8.45
N THR A 8 -9.03 -11.22 -9.34
CA THR A 8 -9.04 -9.75 -9.18
C THR A 8 -9.83 -9.31 -7.97
N LYS A 9 -10.81 -10.12 -7.53
CA LYS A 9 -11.51 -9.89 -6.27
C LYS A 9 -10.56 -10.02 -5.09
N LYS A 10 -9.83 -11.15 -4.98
CA LYS A 10 -8.84 -11.33 -3.91
C LYS A 10 -7.78 -10.24 -3.94
N LEU A 11 -7.26 -9.91 -5.12
CA LEU A 11 -6.25 -8.86 -5.28
C LEU A 11 -6.78 -7.47 -4.85
N GLY A 12 -8.05 -7.18 -5.13
CA GLY A 12 -8.72 -5.98 -4.65
C GLY A 12 -8.93 -5.97 -3.13
N ASP A 13 -9.33 -7.11 -2.55
CA ASP A 13 -9.50 -7.27 -1.10
C ASP A 13 -8.15 -7.11 -0.36
N ASP A 14 -7.08 -7.67 -0.91
CA ASP A 14 -5.71 -7.54 -0.39
C ASP A 14 -5.23 -6.07 -0.45
N ALA A 15 -5.49 -5.37 -1.57
CA ALA A 15 -5.17 -3.96 -1.72
C ALA A 15 -5.92 -3.08 -0.70
N LEU A 16 -7.22 -3.32 -0.50
CA LEU A 16 -8.02 -2.61 0.51
C LEU A 16 -7.47 -2.82 1.92
N THR A 17 -7.10 -4.06 2.24
CA THR A 17 -6.48 -4.42 3.52
C THR A 17 -5.15 -3.70 3.71
N MET A 18 -4.30 -3.69 2.68
CA MET A 18 -3.01 -3.01 2.72
C MET A 18 -3.15 -1.50 2.94
N ASN A 19 -4.11 -0.86 2.25
CA ASN A 19 -4.43 0.55 2.48
C ASN A 19 -4.86 0.84 3.92
N GLY A 20 -5.62 -0.09 4.53
CA GLY A 20 -5.96 -0.04 5.95
C GLY A 20 -4.72 -0.03 6.85
N TYR A 21 -3.80 -0.96 6.64
CA TYR A 21 -2.55 -1.02 7.40
C TYR A 21 -1.66 0.20 7.19
N ILE A 22 -1.56 0.72 5.97
CA ILE A 22 -0.81 1.95 5.67
C ILE A 22 -1.35 3.14 6.47
N LYS A 23 -2.68 3.30 6.54
CA LYS A 23 -3.31 4.37 7.33
C LYS A 23 -3.02 4.22 8.81
N GLU A 24 -3.12 3.01 9.34
CA GLU A 24 -2.80 2.74 10.75
C GLU A 24 -1.33 3.03 11.04
N LEU A 25 -0.40 2.61 10.19
CA LEU A 25 1.03 2.89 10.34
C LEU A 25 1.33 4.40 10.34
N LYS A 26 0.69 5.16 9.45
CA LYS A 26 0.79 6.64 9.43
C LYS A 26 0.31 7.23 10.76
N ALA A 27 -0.85 6.81 11.25
CA ALA A 27 -1.38 7.28 12.53
C ALA A 27 -0.51 6.90 13.73
N GLN A 28 0.06 5.69 13.74
CA GLN A 28 0.97 5.24 14.79
C GLN A 28 2.29 6.01 14.76
N LYS A 29 2.86 6.26 13.57
CA LYS A 29 4.05 7.13 13.42
C LYS A 29 3.81 8.52 14.02
N ASP A 30 2.65 9.13 13.76
CA ASP A 30 2.30 10.44 14.32
C ASP A 30 2.15 10.42 15.85
N LYS A 31 1.63 9.33 16.42
CA LYS A 31 1.57 9.13 17.87
C LYS A 31 2.97 9.03 18.47
N ILE A 32 3.82 8.17 17.91
CA ILE A 32 5.20 7.97 18.38
C ILE A 32 5.96 9.30 18.30
N THR A 33 5.85 10.02 17.18
CA THR A 33 6.48 11.34 17.00
C THR A 33 6.12 12.29 18.13
N ARG A 34 4.81 12.41 18.46
CA ARG A 34 4.36 13.25 19.57
C ARG A 34 4.92 12.82 20.92
N TYR A 35 4.93 11.53 21.22
CA TYR A 35 5.46 11.02 22.48
C TYR A 35 6.96 11.27 22.61
N VAL A 36 7.71 11.09 21.53
CA VAL A 36 9.16 11.32 21.54
C VAL A 36 9.49 12.80 21.65
N THR A 37 8.77 13.69 20.96
CA THR A 37 8.95 15.13 21.15
C THR A 37 8.64 15.56 22.59
N ALA A 38 7.58 15.04 23.20
CA ALA A 38 7.25 15.33 24.58
C ALA A 38 8.33 14.82 25.56
N LEU A 39 8.84 13.61 25.32
CA LEU A 39 9.91 13.01 26.11
C LEU A 39 11.21 13.81 25.98
N ALA A 40 11.61 14.16 24.75
CA ALA A 40 12.79 14.98 24.49
C ALA A 40 12.74 16.34 25.21
N GLY A 41 11.56 16.94 25.34
CA GLY A 41 11.39 18.18 26.10
C GLY A 41 11.61 18.08 27.63
N MET A 42 11.89 16.88 28.17
CA MET A 42 12.07 16.68 29.62
C MET A 42 13.52 16.83 30.10
N TRP A 43 14.51 16.77 29.21
CA TRP A 43 15.92 16.93 29.59
C TRP A 43 16.75 17.53 28.45
N GLU A 44 17.92 18.06 28.80
CA GLU A 44 18.87 18.66 27.85
C GLU A 44 20.24 17.98 27.92
N GLY A 45 21.10 18.28 26.95
CA GLY A 45 22.49 17.82 26.88
C GLY A 45 22.74 16.71 25.87
N VAL A 46 23.97 16.19 25.83
CA VAL A 46 24.44 15.27 24.76
C VAL A 46 23.56 14.02 24.61
N ALA A 47 23.01 13.51 25.71
CA ALA A 47 22.10 12.37 25.68
C ALA A 47 20.76 12.70 25.00
N HIS A 48 20.22 13.92 25.21
CA HIS A 48 19.05 14.43 24.50
C HIS A 48 19.32 14.48 23.00
N ASP A 49 20.40 15.14 22.60
CA ASP A 49 20.71 15.36 21.18
C ASP A 49 20.92 14.03 20.43
N THR A 50 21.61 13.09 21.08
CA THR A 50 21.81 11.73 20.55
C THR A 50 20.50 10.98 20.39
N TYR A 51 19.60 11.09 21.39
CA TYR A 51 18.29 10.46 21.34
C TYR A 51 17.42 11.02 20.22
N VAL A 52 17.33 12.36 20.09
CA VAL A 52 16.58 13.03 19.03
C VAL A 52 17.10 12.65 17.65
N ALA A 53 18.41 12.72 17.43
CA ALA A 53 19.02 12.38 16.14
C ALA A 53 18.78 10.91 15.75
N ASN A 54 18.89 9.99 16.71
CA ASN A 54 18.57 8.59 16.47
C ASN A 54 17.09 8.41 16.11
N PHE A 55 16.20 9.10 16.81
CA PHE A 55 14.77 8.98 16.55
C PHE A 55 14.37 9.57 15.19
N GLU A 56 14.94 10.70 14.78
CA GLU A 56 14.74 11.25 13.43
C GLU A 56 15.16 10.27 12.32
N LYS A 57 16.25 9.53 12.54
CA LYS A 57 16.68 8.47 11.62
C LYS A 57 15.65 7.34 11.55
N GLU A 58 15.12 6.91 12.70
CA GLU A 58 14.09 5.88 12.72
C GLU A 58 12.78 6.33 12.06
N LEU A 59 12.38 7.60 12.23
CA LEU A 59 11.21 8.14 11.52
C LEU A 59 11.37 8.09 9.99
N LYS A 60 12.59 8.35 9.48
CA LYS A 60 12.90 8.22 8.04
C LYS A 60 12.83 6.77 7.55
N ASN A 61 13.29 5.82 8.38
CA ASN A 61 13.14 4.39 8.08
C ASN A 61 11.64 4.02 8.01
N PHE A 62 10.84 4.54 8.94
CA PHE A 62 9.40 4.35 8.98
C PHE A 62 8.70 4.91 7.73
N ASP A 63 9.08 6.12 7.30
CA ASP A 63 8.59 6.72 6.05
C ASP A 63 8.94 5.88 4.83
N THR A 64 10.15 5.33 4.79
CA THR A 64 10.58 4.47 3.69
C THR A 64 9.76 3.17 3.64
N ALA A 65 9.47 2.57 4.80
CA ALA A 65 8.62 1.39 4.88
C ALA A 65 7.19 1.67 4.39
N ILE A 66 6.58 2.77 4.87
CA ILE A 66 5.26 3.21 4.41
C ILE A 66 5.24 3.45 2.90
N ALA A 67 6.26 4.14 2.36
CA ALA A 67 6.35 4.42 0.93
C ALA A 67 6.47 3.14 0.09
N ASN A 68 7.19 2.12 0.59
CA ASN A 68 7.29 0.84 -0.10
C ASN A 68 5.96 0.07 -0.06
N MET A 69 5.21 0.14 1.04
CA MET A 69 3.86 -0.44 1.09
C MET A 69 2.89 0.29 0.16
N ASP A 70 2.95 1.62 0.07
CA ASP A 70 2.16 2.42 -0.87
C ASP A 70 2.43 2.00 -2.33
N LYS A 71 3.68 1.64 -2.68
CA LYS A 71 4.02 1.10 -4.01
C LYS A 71 3.39 -0.26 -4.26
N VAL A 72 3.42 -1.17 -3.29
CA VAL A 72 2.80 -2.51 -3.44
C VAL A 72 1.28 -2.37 -3.61
N HIS A 73 0.63 -1.54 -2.78
CA HIS A 73 -0.79 -1.23 -2.92
C HIS A 73 -1.13 -0.63 -4.31
N THR A 74 -0.28 0.28 -4.81
CA THR A 74 -0.46 0.86 -6.15
C THR A 74 -0.33 -0.20 -7.25
N PHE A 75 0.61 -1.13 -7.09
CA PHE A 75 0.77 -2.24 -8.02
C PHE A 75 -0.47 -3.15 -8.03
N GLU A 76 -0.97 -3.57 -6.86
CA GLU A 76 -2.15 -4.44 -6.76
C GLU A 76 -3.39 -3.79 -7.38
N THR A 77 -3.65 -2.52 -7.06
CA THR A 77 -4.79 -1.78 -7.64
C THR A 77 -4.68 -1.59 -9.16
N THR A 78 -3.47 -1.36 -9.67
CA THR A 78 -3.21 -1.28 -11.12
C THR A 78 -3.41 -2.63 -11.80
N SER A 79 -3.00 -3.72 -11.14
CA SER A 79 -3.17 -5.08 -11.63
C SER A 79 -4.65 -5.47 -11.71
N VAL A 80 -5.46 -5.16 -10.69
CA VAL A 80 -6.93 -5.36 -10.72
C VAL A 80 -7.52 -4.72 -11.98
N THR A 81 -7.24 -3.43 -12.18
CA THR A 81 -7.76 -2.67 -13.33
C THR A 81 -7.32 -3.28 -14.67
N THR A 82 -6.08 -3.75 -14.75
CA THR A 82 -5.50 -4.32 -15.97
C THR A 82 -6.14 -5.67 -16.32
N TYR A 83 -6.31 -6.55 -15.33
CA TYR A 83 -6.91 -7.87 -15.53
C TYR A 83 -8.40 -7.76 -15.83
N ASP A 84 -9.14 -6.91 -15.12
CA ASP A 84 -10.57 -6.69 -15.39
C ASP A 84 -10.80 -6.17 -16.82
N LYS A 85 -9.95 -5.26 -17.29
CA LYS A 85 -10.00 -4.77 -18.67
C LYS A 85 -9.70 -5.88 -19.68
N CYS A 86 -8.67 -6.69 -19.42
CA CYS A 86 -8.30 -7.80 -20.29
C CYS A 86 -9.46 -8.81 -20.42
N GLU A 87 -10.09 -9.18 -19.30
CA GLU A 87 -11.24 -10.08 -19.30
C GLU A 87 -12.44 -9.48 -20.07
N ALA A 88 -12.72 -8.20 -19.88
CA ALA A 88 -13.77 -7.50 -20.63
C ALA A 88 -13.51 -7.47 -22.15
N ASP A 89 -12.26 -7.23 -22.57
CA ASP A 89 -11.90 -7.18 -23.99
C ASP A 89 -11.91 -8.57 -24.63
N VAL A 90 -11.49 -9.62 -23.90
CA VAL A 90 -11.62 -11.02 -24.35
C VAL A 90 -13.09 -11.42 -24.52
N ASN A 91 -13.95 -11.08 -23.57
CA ASN A 91 -15.38 -11.40 -23.66
C ASN A 91 -16.04 -10.74 -24.88
N LYS A 92 -15.72 -9.46 -25.17
CA LYS A 92 -16.21 -8.79 -26.40
C LYS A 92 -15.76 -9.49 -27.69
N LEU A 93 -14.52 -10.00 -27.72
CA LEU A 93 -14.01 -10.73 -28.89
C LEU A 93 -14.77 -12.06 -29.07
N ILE A 94 -15.02 -12.78 -27.98
CA ILE A 94 -15.80 -14.03 -27.99
C ILE A 94 -17.22 -13.75 -28.50
N ASP A 95 -17.92 -12.76 -27.93
CA ASP A 95 -19.27 -12.39 -28.35
C ASP A 95 -19.33 -12.03 -29.85
N GLY A 96 -18.33 -11.31 -30.35
CA GLY A 96 -18.23 -10.95 -31.76
C GLY A 96 -17.99 -12.12 -32.72
N ILE A 97 -17.39 -13.21 -32.24
CA ILE A 97 -17.24 -14.46 -33.01
C ILE A 97 -18.56 -15.23 -32.96
N THR A 98 -19.13 -15.42 -31.78
CA THR A 98 -20.36 -16.23 -31.60
C THR A 98 -21.56 -15.65 -32.34
N VAL A 99 -21.67 -14.32 -32.47
CA VAL A 99 -22.73 -13.67 -33.26
C VAL A 99 -22.57 -13.88 -34.77
N LYS A 100 -21.36 -14.17 -35.28
CA LYS A 100 -21.13 -14.41 -36.71
C LYS A 100 -21.40 -15.84 -37.16
N GLU A 101 -21.52 -16.79 -36.23
CA GLU A 101 -21.76 -18.21 -36.52
C GLU A 101 -23.24 -18.63 -36.40
N ALA A 102 -24.15 -17.68 -36.10
CA ALA A 102 -25.60 -17.86 -36.03
C ALA A 102 -26.32 -17.13 -37.17
#